data_AF-W2EVY7-F1
#
_entry.id   AF-W2EVY7-F1
#
_cell.length_a   1.000
_cell.length_b   1.000
_cell.length_c   1.000
_cell.angle_alpha   90.00
_cell.angle_beta   90.00
_cell.angle_gamma   90.00
#
_symmetry.space_group_name_H-M   'P 1'
#
loop_
_entity.id
_entity.type
_entity.pdbx_description
1 polymer ?
#
loop_
_entity_poly.entity_id
_entity_poly.type
_entity_poly.pdbx_seq_one_letter_code
_entity_poly.pdbx_strand_id
1 'polypeptide(L)'
;MIKRLAYTIAGLGVGMFLLTMAVAAFGQEPADNVWTKAGGILAGSVICLILTKRVLAGSKGTYDRLRIISLVACALVAVNVALPGVIPVWFRAEQVVHGLLLATLAWALWSPEMRESFRVTAR
;
A
#
# COMPACT_ATOMS: atom_id res chain seq x y z
N MET A 1 16.54 3.23 0.30
CA MET A 1 15.25 3.90 0.58
C MET A 1 14.05 2.95 0.44
N ILE A 2 13.79 2.38 -0.74
CA ILE A 2 12.60 1.56 -1.06
C ILE A 2 12.35 0.41 -0.06
N LYS A 3 13.40 -0.28 0.41
CA LYS A 3 13.29 -1.35 1.42
C LYS A 3 12.61 -0.86 2.71
N ARG A 4 13.02 0.31 3.23
CA ARG A 4 12.43 0.89 4.46
C ARG A 4 10.96 1.22 4.23
N LEU A 5 10.66 1.84 3.09
CA LEU A 5 9.29 2.23 2.74
C LEU A 5 8.35 1.03 2.62
N ALA A 6 8.81 -0.07 2.00
CA ALA A 6 8.01 -1.29 1.91
C ALA A 6 7.75 -1.93 3.28
N TYR A 7 8.72 -1.90 4.20
CA TYR A 7 8.49 -2.34 5.58
C TYR A 7 7.54 -1.41 6.32
N THR A 8 7.62 -0.09 6.13
CA THR A 8 6.70 0.88 6.72
C THR A 8 5.27 0.67 6.21
N ILE A 9 5.08 0.44 4.90
CA ILE A 9 3.78 0.13 4.30
C ILE A 9 3.21 -1.17 4.90
N ALA A 10 4.02 -2.24 4.95
CA ALA A 10 3.61 -3.51 5.55
C ALA A 10 3.25 -3.38 7.03
N GLY A 11 4.09 -2.71 7.82
CA GLY A 11 3.86 -2.48 9.24
C GLY A 11 2.61 -1.63 9.49
N LEU A 12 2.40 -0.57 8.70
CA LEU A 12 1.20 0.25 8.78
C LEU A 12 -0.05 -0.55 8.39
N GLY A 13 -0.01 -1.34 7.32
CA GLY A 13 -1.13 -2.18 6.91
C GLY A 13 -1.54 -3.19 7.99
N VAL A 14 -0.56 -3.79 8.69
CA VAL A 14 -0.80 -4.63 9.87
C VAL A 14 -1.41 -3.81 11.01
N GLY A 15 -0.83 -2.65 11.33
CA GLY A 15 -1.32 -1.77 12.39
C GLY A 15 -2.78 -1.33 12.18
N MET A 16 -3.14 -0.94 10.96
CA MET A 16 -4.51 -0.55 10.60
C MET A 16 -5.50 -1.71 10.73
N PHE A 17 -5.08 -2.92 10.33
CA PHE A 17 -5.91 -4.11 10.50
C PHE A 17 -6.11 -4.45 11.98
N LEU A 18 -5.06 -4.35 12.79
CA LEU A 18 -5.14 -4.53 14.24
C LEU A 18 -5.99 -3.45 14.92
N LEU A 19 -5.93 -2.19 14.47
CA LEU A 19 -6.81 -1.15 14.98
C LEU A 19 -8.28 -1.47 14.67
N THR A 20 -8.56 -1.93 13.45
CA THR A 20 -9.91 -2.37 13.07
C THR A 20 -10.40 -3.51 13.98
N MET A 21 -9.54 -4.49 14.26
CA MET A 21 -9.84 -5.57 15.22
C MET A 21 -10.12 -5.03 16.63
N ALA A 22 -9.32 -4.07 17.10
CA ALA A 22 -9.48 -3.47 18.43
C ALA A 22 -10.82 -2.72 18.54
N VAL A 23 -11.17 -1.89 17.55
CA VAL A 23 -12.45 -1.17 17.50
C VAL A 23 -13.63 -2.14 17.58
N ALA A 24 -13.57 -3.23 16.80
CA ALA A 24 -14.58 -4.29 16.84
C ALA A 24 -14.67 -4.97 18.23
N ALA A 25 -13.52 -5.21 18.88
CA ALA A 25 -13.47 -5.83 20.20
C ALA A 25 -14.05 -4.96 21.32
N PHE A 26 -14.05 -3.63 21.17
CA PHE A 26 -14.69 -2.70 22.10
C PHE A 26 -16.21 -2.55 21.90
N GLY A 27 -16.84 -3.43 21.11
CA GLY A 27 -18.29 -3.44 20.89
C GLY A 27 -18.77 -2.39 19.89
N GLN A 28 -17.86 -1.68 19.22
CA GLN A 28 -18.20 -0.87 18.06
C GLN A 28 -18.09 -1.74 16.81
N GLU A 29 -19.19 -2.34 16.36
CA GLU A 29 -19.19 -3.09 15.10
C GLU A 29 -18.80 -2.16 13.95
N PRO A 30 -17.63 -2.36 13.32
CA PRO A 30 -17.28 -1.61 12.13
C PRO A 30 -18.28 -2.00 11.04
N ALA A 31 -18.71 -1.03 10.24
CA ALA A 31 -19.54 -1.32 9.07
C ALA A 31 -18.88 -2.41 8.20
N ASP A 32 -19.66 -3.34 7.64
CA ASP A 32 -19.16 -4.47 6.84
C ASP A 32 -18.12 -4.05 5.78
N ASN A 33 -18.32 -2.87 5.21
CA ASN A 33 -17.46 -2.31 4.20
C ASN A 33 -16.04 -1.92 4.68
N VAL A 34 -15.80 -1.85 5.99
CA VAL A 34 -14.50 -1.59 6.63
C VAL A 34 -13.66 -2.86 6.60
N TRP A 35 -14.23 -4.03 6.90
CA TRP A 35 -13.52 -5.31 6.88
C TRP A 35 -12.92 -5.63 5.52
N THR A 36 -13.70 -5.46 4.45
CA THR A 36 -13.22 -5.67 3.08
C THR A 36 -12.04 -4.76 2.76
N LYS A 37 -12.09 -3.50 3.17
CA LYS A 37 -11.03 -2.51 2.92
C LYS A 37 -9.80 -2.80 3.77
N ALA A 38 -9.96 -3.09 5.05
CA ALA A 38 -8.86 -3.41 5.97
C ALA A 38 -8.12 -4.67 5.51
N GLY A 39 -8.85 -5.72 5.12
CA GLY A 39 -8.26 -6.93 4.53
C GLY A 39 -7.52 -6.64 3.23
N GLY A 40 -8.09 -5.82 2.35
CA GLY A 40 -7.46 -5.38 1.11
C GLY A 40 -6.16 -4.60 1.33
N ILE A 41 -6.13 -3.69 2.32
CA ILE A 41 -4.94 -2.93 2.71
C ILE A 41 -3.85 -3.86 3.23
N LEU A 42 -4.20 -4.78 4.12
CA LEU A 42 -3.26 -5.75 4.67
C LEU A 42 -2.64 -6.61 3.55
N ALA A 43 -3.50 -7.20 2.70
CA ALA A 43 -3.05 -8.00 1.57
C ALA A 43 -2.18 -7.21 0.60
N GLY A 44 -2.61 -6.00 0.22
CA GLY A 44 -1.86 -5.10 -0.67
C GLY A 44 -0.50 -4.71 -0.11
N SER A 45 -0.42 -4.47 1.20
CA SER A 45 0.83 -4.12 1.88
C SER A 45 1.82 -5.29 1.91
N VAL A 46 1.33 -6.51 2.17
CA VAL A 46 2.13 -7.74 2.11
C VAL A 46 2.63 -8.00 0.69
N ILE A 47 1.76 -7.86 -0.32
CA ILE A 47 2.13 -8.01 -1.73
C ILE A 47 3.22 -7.00 -2.09
N CYS A 48 3.07 -5.72 -1.73
CA CYS A 48 4.09 -4.70 -1.97
C CYS A 48 5.44 -5.06 -1.34
N LEU A 49 5.44 -5.60 -0.12
CA LEU A 49 6.66 -6.04 0.55
C LEU A 49 7.34 -7.20 -0.18
N ILE A 50 6.57 -8.23 -0.57
CA ILE A 50 7.09 -9.40 -1.29
C ILE A 50 7.68 -8.96 -2.64
N LEU A 51 6.95 -8.15 -3.40
CA LEU A 51 7.42 -7.65 -4.69
C LEU A 51 8.65 -6.76 -4.53
N THR A 52 8.69 -5.90 -3.51
CA THR A 52 9.88 -5.09 -3.22
C THR A 52 11.10 -5.97 -2.95
N LYS A 53 10.97 -7.04 -2.16
CA LYS A 53 12.08 -7.98 -1.93
C LYS A 53 12.58 -8.62 -3.24
N ARG A 54 11.68 -8.99 -4.14
CA ARG A 54 12.01 -9.54 -5.47
C ARG A 54 12.64 -8.51 -6.41
N VAL A 55 12.23 -7.24 -6.34
CA VAL A 55 12.85 -6.13 -7.07
C VAL A 55 14.29 -5.91 -6.58
N LEU A 56 14.50 -5.93 -5.26
CA LEU A 56 15.85 -5.84 -4.68
C LEU A 56 16.76 -7.01 -5.05
N ALA A 57 16.18 -8.15 -5.44
CA ALA A 57 16.91 -9.30 -5.99
C ALA A 57 17.16 -9.20 -7.52
N GLY A 58 16.79 -8.09 -8.17
CA GLY A 58 17.09 -7.84 -9.59
C GLY A 58 16.00 -8.27 -10.57
N SER A 59 14.81 -8.71 -10.12
CA SER A 59 13.77 -9.19 -11.03
C SER A 59 13.06 -8.04 -11.77
N LYS A 60 13.43 -7.84 -13.05
CA LYS A 60 12.83 -6.82 -13.93
C LYS A 60 11.31 -6.98 -14.10
N GLY A 61 10.82 -8.20 -14.34
CA GLY A 61 9.37 -8.43 -14.47
C GLY A 61 8.59 -8.13 -13.17
N THR A 62 9.23 -8.28 -12.01
CA THR A 62 8.63 -7.92 -10.72
C THR A 62 8.63 -6.40 -10.51
N TYR A 63 9.63 -5.69 -11.04
CA TYR A 63 9.69 -4.23 -10.98
C TYR A 63 8.51 -3.57 -11.70
N ASP A 64 8.20 -4.02 -12.92
CA ASP A 64 7.06 -3.48 -13.68
C ASP A 64 5.73 -3.78 -12.98
N ARG A 65 5.56 -4.99 -12.41
CA ARG A 65 4.38 -5.35 -11.61
C ARG A 65 4.25 -4.48 -10.36
N LEU A 66 5.34 -4.26 -9.63
CA LEU A 66 5.33 -3.43 -8.41
C LEU A 66 4.94 -1.99 -8.72
N ARG A 67 5.42 -1.44 -9.85
CA ARG A 67 5.03 -0.10 -10.31
C ARG A 67 3.53 0.01 -10.54
N ILE A 68 2.96 -0.88 -11.35
CA ILE A 68 1.52 -0.87 -11.64
C ILE A 68 0.71 -1.06 -10.36
N ILE A 69 1.07 -2.03 -9.52
CA ILE A 69 0.35 -2.33 -8.28
C ILE A 69 0.40 -1.14 -7.31
N SER A 70 1.56 -0.51 -7.11
CA SER A 70 1.68 0.65 -6.21
C SER A 70 0.84 1.84 -6.68
N LEU A 71 0.80 2.08 -8.00
CA LEU A 71 -0.01 3.15 -8.59
C LEU A 71 -1.51 2.86 -8.46
N VAL A 72 -1.94 1.64 -8.80
CA VAL A 72 -3.34 1.23 -8.70
C VAL A 72 -3.82 1.25 -7.25
N ALA A 73 -3.02 0.74 -6.31
CA ALA A 73 -3.34 0.77 -4.89
C ALA A 73 -3.48 2.22 -4.39
N CYS A 74 -2.58 3.12 -4.80
CA CYS A 74 -2.67 4.54 -4.47
C CYS A 74 -3.97 5.17 -5.01
N ALA A 75 -4.35 4.86 -6.26
CA ALA A 75 -5.58 5.37 -6.86
C ALA A 75 -6.84 4.86 -6.14
N LEU A 76 -6.87 3.57 -5.79
CA LEU A 76 -7.97 2.98 -5.02
C LEU A 76 -8.12 3.65 -3.64
N VAL A 77 -7.02 3.91 -2.95
CA VAL A 77 -7.04 4.63 -1.68
C VAL A 77 -7.56 6.06 -1.87
N ALA A 78 -7.09 6.78 -2.89
CA ALA A 78 -7.53 8.14 -3.18
C ALA A 78 -9.05 8.23 -3.44
N VAL A 79 -9.61 7.28 -4.21
CA VAL A 79 -11.06 7.19 -4.45
C VAL A 79 -11.83 6.98 -3.14
N ASN A 80 -11.37 6.06 -2.29
CA ASN A 80 -12.03 5.79 -1.00
C ASN A 80 -11.98 7.01 -0.06
N VAL A 81 -10.89 7.78 -0.10
CA VAL A 81 -10.74 9.00 0.70
C VAL A 81 -11.63 10.13 0.17
N ALA A 82 -11.74 10.27 -1.15
CA ALA A 82 -12.49 11.33 -1.80
C ALA A 82 -14.01 11.19 -1.66
N LEU A 83 -14.53 9.97 -1.47
CA LEU A 83 -15.97 9.73 -1.35
C LEU A 83 -16.46 9.92 0.10
N PRO A 84 -17.20 11.00 0.41
CA PRO A 84 -17.75 11.21 1.75
C PRO A 84 -18.82 10.15 2.08
N GLY A 85 -18.93 9.79 3.36
CA GLY A 85 -19.93 8.82 3.85
C GLY A 85 -19.64 7.34 3.55
N VAL A 86 -18.65 7.02 2.72
CA VAL A 86 -18.33 5.61 2.36
C VAL A 86 -17.58 4.88 3.47
N ILE A 87 -16.76 5.58 4.24
CA ILE A 87 -16.01 5.01 5.36
C ILE A 87 -16.07 5.93 6.58
N PRO A 88 -15.98 5.36 7.80
CA PRO A 88 -15.84 6.15 9.03
C PRO A 88 -14.67 7.12 8.95
N VAL A 89 -14.78 8.28 9.62
CA VAL A 89 -13.77 9.35 9.57
C VAL A 89 -12.41 8.86 10.06
N TRP A 90 -12.39 8.04 11.12
CA TRP A 90 -11.15 7.46 11.65
C TRP A 90 -10.44 6.58 10.60
N PHE A 91 -11.18 5.70 9.92
CA PHE A 91 -10.64 4.81 8.90
C PHE A 91 -10.16 5.60 7.67
N ARG A 92 -10.84 6.72 7.36
CA ARG A 92 -10.40 7.65 6.31
C ARG A 92 -9.05 8.26 6.64
N ALA A 93 -8.82 8.67 7.89
CA ALA A 93 -7.54 9.25 8.29
C ALA A 93 -6.39 8.25 8.10
N GLU A 94 -6.59 7.00 8.49
CA GLU A 94 -5.59 5.95 8.26
C GLU A 94 -5.33 5.69 6.76
N GLN A 95 -6.40 5.69 5.95
CA GLN A 95 -6.31 5.57 4.50
C GLN A 95 -5.47 6.69 3.89
N VAL A 96 -5.60 7.94 4.36
CA VAL A 96 -4.76 9.05 3.90
C VAL A 96 -3.28 8.74 4.14
N VAL A 97 -2.92 8.31 5.36
CA VAL A 97 -1.53 8.00 5.71
C VAL A 97 -0.98 6.87 4.84
N HIS A 98 -1.74 5.80 4.66
CA HIS A 98 -1.34 4.68 3.82
C HIS A 98 -1.20 5.08 2.34
N GLY A 99 -2.14 5.89 1.82
CA GLY A 99 -2.09 6.42 0.46
C GLY A 99 -0.86 7.27 0.19
N LEU A 100 -0.44 8.11 1.15
CA LEU A 100 0.78 8.92 1.03
C LEU A 100 2.05 8.05 0.96
N LEU A 101 2.11 6.96 1.72
CA LEU A 101 3.23 6.02 1.65
C LEU A 101 3.28 5.30 0.30
N LEU A 102 2.13 4.86 -0.22
CA LEU A 102 2.01 4.26 -1.55
C LEU A 102 2.40 5.26 -2.66
N ALA A 103 1.96 6.51 -2.56
CA ALA A 103 2.36 7.57 -3.48
C ALA A 103 3.88 7.80 -3.46
N THR A 104 4.48 7.84 -2.26
CA THR A 104 5.93 7.96 -2.10
C THR A 104 6.66 6.77 -2.73
N LEU A 105 6.12 5.56 -2.60
CA LEU A 105 6.69 4.36 -3.19
C LEU A 105 6.58 4.39 -4.71
N ALA A 106 5.41 4.72 -5.24
CA ALA A 106 5.17 4.85 -6.67
C ALA A 106 6.11 5.90 -7.28
N TRP A 107 6.26 7.06 -6.63
CA TRP A 107 7.20 8.11 -7.04
C TRP A 107 8.65 7.59 -7.09
N ALA A 108 9.10 6.93 -6.02
CA ALA A 108 10.45 6.36 -5.96
C ALA A 108 10.69 5.32 -7.07
N LEU A 109 9.68 4.52 -7.42
CA LEU A 109 9.76 3.55 -8.50
C LEU A 109 9.65 4.17 -9.90
N TRP A 110 9.11 5.39 -10.03
CA TRP A 110 9.07 6.11 -11.30
C TRP A 110 10.27 7.01 -11.55
N SER A 111 11.15 7.16 -10.55
CA SER A 111 12.38 7.94 -10.66
C SER A 111 13.24 7.50 -11.86
N PRO A 112 13.90 8.44 -12.56
CA PRO A 112 14.82 8.12 -13.65
C PRO A 112 15.91 7.13 -13.23
N GLU A 113 16.49 7.30 -12.03
CA GLU A 113 17.59 6.45 -11.55
C GLU A 113 17.16 4.98 -11.46
N MET A 114 15.98 4.71 -10.88
CA MET A 114 15.46 3.35 -10.74
C MET A 114 15.07 2.76 -12.09
N ARG A 115 14.51 3.57 -13.00
CA ARG A 115 14.17 3.10 -14.35
C ARG A 115 15.40 2.74 -15.16
N GLU A 116 16.50 3.49 -15.00
CA GLU A 116 17.75 3.24 -15.70
C GLU A 116 18.42 1.95 -15.21
N SER A 117 18.44 1.68 -13.90
CA SER A 117 19.04 0.45 -13.36
C SER A 117 18.38 -0.82 -13.91
N PHE A 118 17.07 -0.81 -14.13
CA PHE A 118 16.32 -1.93 -14.71
C PHE A 118 16.28 -1.93 -16.26
N ARG A 119 16.72 -0.85 -16.91
CA ARG A 119 16.95 -0.82 -18.37
C ARG A 119 18.29 -1.44 -18.75
N VAL A 120 19.35 -1.15 -17.99
CA VAL A 120 20.72 -1.65 -18.27
C VAL A 120 20.83 -3.16 -18.07
N THR A 121 20.10 -3.71 -17.09
CA THR A 121 20.10 -5.16 -16.76
C THR A 121 19.31 -6.02 -17.76
N ALA A 122 18.79 -5.44 -18.85
CA ALA A 122 17.96 -6.13 -19.83
C ALA A 122 18.74 -6.77 -21.01
N ARG A 123 20.02 -7.08 -20.81
CA ARG A 123 20.83 -7.85 -21.77
C ARG A 123 20.83 -9.33 -21.42
#